data_AF-A0AB34Z4X3-F1
#
_entry.id   AF-A0AB34Z4X3-F1
#
_cell.length_a   1.000
_cell.length_b   1.000
_cell.length_c   1.000
_cell.angle_alpha   90.00
_cell.angle_beta   90.00
_cell.angle_gamma   90.00
#
_symmetry.space_group_name_H-M   'P 1'
#
loop_
_entity.id
_entity.type
_entity.pdbx_description
1 polymer ?
#
loop_
_entity_poly.entity_id
_entity_poly.type
_entity_poly.pdbx_seq_one_letter_code
_entity_poly.pdbx_strand_id
1 'polypeptide(L)' 'MSLQLSASVEGHEHAVLTVLADPQDESLWVELLADGTQVQIPLAVLHQLLEVAAEEVHSADWFARQDAGDPQV' A
#
# COMPACT_ATOMS: atom_id res chain seq x y z
N MET A 1 5.93 15.01 14.20
CA MET A 1 6.04 15.55 12.82
C MET A 1 5.21 14.65 11.92
N SER A 2 4.63 15.16 10.83
CA SER A 2 3.84 14.35 9.90
C SER A 2 4.22 14.62 8.44
N LEU A 3 4.05 13.61 7.59
CA LEU A 3 4.24 13.70 6.14
C LEU A 3 2.98 13.17 5.45
N GLN A 4 2.31 13.99 4.64
CA GLN A 4 1.10 13.59 3.95
C GLN A 4 1.37 13.33 2.47
N LEU A 5 0.78 12.27 1.94
CA LEU A 5 0.66 12.03 0.51
C LEU A 5 -0.74 12.46 0.05
N SER A 6 -0.78 13.28 -1.00
CA SER A 6 -2.01 13.70 -1.66
C SER A 6 -2.04 13.20 -3.10
N ALA A 7 -3.23 13.00 -3.65
CA ALA A 7 -3.45 12.67 -5.06
C ALA A 7 -4.56 13.53 -5.65
N SER A 8 -4.48 13.79 -6.96
CA SER A 8 -5.55 14.45 -7.70
C SER A 8 -6.58 13.42 -8.18
N VAL A 9 -7.82 13.55 -7.72
CA VAL A 9 -8.95 12.72 -8.17
C VAL A 9 -10.04 13.66 -8.68
N GLU A 10 -10.43 13.47 -9.93
CA GLU A 10 -11.41 14.33 -10.62
C GLU A 10 -11.06 15.83 -10.55
N GLY A 11 -9.76 16.15 -10.64
CA GLY A 11 -9.25 17.53 -10.60
C GLY A 11 -9.19 18.16 -9.20
N HIS A 12 -9.57 17.44 -8.15
CA HIS A 12 -9.50 17.88 -6.77
C HIS A 12 -8.34 17.18 -6.06
N GLU A 13 -7.63 17.91 -5.18
CA GLU A 13 -6.60 17.31 -4.34
C GLU A 13 -7.24 16.61 -3.13
N HIS A 14 -6.88 15.35 -2.92
CA HIS A 14 -7.34 14.54 -1.80
C HIS A 14 -6.16 14.00 -1.03
N ALA A 15 -6.24 14.05 0.30
CA ALA A 15 -5.30 13.34 1.16
C ALA A 15 -5.52 11.83 1.02
N VAL A 16 -4.45 11.09 0.75
CA VAL A 16 -4.49 9.63 0.57
C VAL A 16 -4.04 8.91 1.83
N LEU A 17 -2.89 9.32 2.37
CA LEU A 17 -2.34 8.79 3.62
C LEU A 17 -1.46 9.83 4.30
N THR A 18 -1.24 9.62 5.59
CA THR A 18 -0.32 10.43 6.40
C THR A 18 0.62 9.52 7.17
N VAL A 19 1.91 9.80 7.12
CA VAL A 19 2.91 9.20 7.99
C VAL A 19 3.03 10.05 9.26
N LEU A 20 2.92 9.41 10.41
CA LEU A 20 2.96 10.02 11.73
C LEU A 20 4.09 9.38 12.55
N ALA A 21 4.75 10.17 13.39
CA ALA A 21 5.65 9.68 14.42
C ALA A 21 4.96 9.74 15.79
N ASP A 22 5.02 8.64 16.54
CA ASP A 22 4.53 8.60 17.93
C ASP A 22 5.46 9.45 18.81
N PRO A 23 4.93 10.41 19.59
CA PRO A 23 5.75 11.29 20.42
C PRO A 23 6.41 10.62 21.63
N GLN A 24 6.04 9.38 21.97
CA GLN A 24 6.59 8.65 23.12
C GLN A 24 7.84 7.85 22.75
N ASP A 25 7.82 7.19 21.59
CA ASP A 25 8.86 6.24 21.20
C ASP A 25 9.41 6.45 19.78
N GLU A 26 8.95 7.50 19.08
CA GLU A 26 9.32 7.83 17.69
C GLU A 26 8.98 6.72 16.68
N SER A 27 8.11 5.77 17.03
CA SER A 27 7.61 4.76 16.10
C SER A 27 6.81 5.41 14.98
N LEU A 28 6.98 4.90 13.75
CA LEU A 28 6.34 5.45 12.56
C LEU A 28 5.10 4.65 12.17
N TRP A 29 4.02 5.39 11.91
CA TRP A 29 2.71 4.85 11.56
C TRP A 29 2.21 5.49 10.27
N VAL A 30 1.50 4.70 9.48
CA VAL A 30 0.74 5.17 8.32
C VAL A 30 -0.73 5.21 8.72
N GLU A 31 -1.33 6.37 8.56
CA GLU A 31 -2.73 6.61 8.78
C GLU A 31 -3.44 6.83 7.45
N LEU A 32 -4.53 6.11 7.23
CA LEU A 32 -5.33 6.18 6.00
C LEU A 32 -6.82 5.98 6.30
N LEU A 33 -7.68 6.41 5.38
CA LEU A 33 -9.13 6.25 5.49
C LEU A 33 -9.58 5.02 4.69
N ALA A 34 -10.16 4.03 5.37
CA ALA A 34 -10.76 2.84 4.77
C ALA A 34 -12.23 2.75 5.18
N ASP A 35 -13.15 2.74 4.22
CA ASP A 35 -14.61 2.70 4.46
C ASP A 35 -15.10 3.73 5.50
N GLY A 36 -14.56 4.95 5.42
CA GLY A 36 -14.89 6.04 6.35
C GLY A 36 -14.28 5.89 7.75
N THR A 37 -13.47 4.86 7.98
CA THR A 37 -12.78 4.59 9.24
C THR A 37 -11.30 4.92 9.10
N GLN A 38 -10.75 5.63 10.07
CA GLN A 38 -9.32 5.92 10.14
C GLN A 38 -8.59 4.68 10.67
N VAL A 39 -7.64 4.19 9.89
CA VAL A 39 -6.84 2.99 10.20
C VAL A 39 -5.39 3.39 10.32
N GLN A 40 -4.71 2.83 11.32
CA GLN A 40 -3.27 3.00 11.51
C GLN A 40 -2.54 1.67 11.31
N ILE A 41 -1.47 1.71 10.53
CA ILE A 41 -0.63 0.57 10.17
C ILE A 41 0.81 0.93 10.54
N PRO A 42 1.58 0.08 11.23
CA PRO A 42 3.00 0.34 11.44
C PRO A 42 3.73 0.49 10.09
N LEU A 43 4.53 1.55 9.93
CA LEU A 43 5.19 1.84 8.65
C LEU A 43 6.06 0.67 8.19
N ALA A 44 6.75 0.01 9.12
CA ALA A 44 7.59 -1.14 8.83
C ALA A 44 6.81 -2.33 8.23
N VAL A 45 5.57 -2.55 8.69
CA VAL A 45 4.70 -3.61 8.18
C VAL A 45 4.22 -3.29 6.76
N LEU A 46 3.81 -2.05 6.51
CA LEU A 46 3.43 -1.63 5.15
C LEU A 46 4.61 -1.74 4.18
N HIS A 47 5.80 -1.32 4.60
CA HIS A 47 7.00 -1.40 3.78
C HIS A 47 7.31 -2.85 3.38
N GLN A 48 7.32 -3.77 4.36
CA GLN A 48 7.56 -5.18 4.08
C GLN A 48 6.52 -5.77 3.11
N LEU A 49 5.25 -5.40 3.27
CA LEU A 49 4.18 -5.88 2.40
C LEU A 49 4.36 -5.38 0.96
N LEU A 50 4.79 -4.12 0.78
CA LEU A 50 5.04 -3.56 -0.56
C LEU A 50 6.23 -4.21 -1.26
N GLU A 51 7.29 -4.55 -0.52
CA GLU A 51 8.43 -5.30 -1.06
C GLU A 51 7.97 -6.68 -1.58
N VAL A 52 7.24 -7.45 -0.76
CA VAL A 52 6.70 -8.76 -1.17
C VAL A 52 5.73 -8.61 -2.34
N ALA A 53 4.86 -7.60 -2.31
CA ALA A 53 3.89 -7.40 -3.36
C ALA A 53 4.52 -7.11 -4.72
N ALA A 54 5.66 -6.40 -4.75
CA ALA A 54 6.37 -6.12 -5.99
C ALA A 54 6.86 -7.41 -6.69
N GLU A 55 7.11 -8.47 -5.93
CA GLU A 55 7.59 -9.76 -6.43
C GLU A 55 6.45 -10.74 -6.70
N GLU A 56 5.45 -10.80 -5.81
CA GLU A 56 4.44 -11.88 -5.80
C GLU A 56 3.06 -11.47 -6.31
N VAL A 57 2.73 -10.16 -6.34
CA VAL A 57 1.41 -9.72 -6.81
C VAL A 57 1.44 -9.56 -8.32
N HIS A 58 0.63 -10.39 -8.98
CA HIS A 58 0.50 -10.38 -10.43
C HIS A 58 -0.96 -10.19 -10.86
N SER A 59 -1.15 -9.66 -12.07
CA SER A 59 -2.48 -9.53 -12.64
C SER A 59 -3.04 -10.89 -13.07
N ALA A 60 -4.36 -10.99 -13.16
CA ALA A 60 -5.01 -12.21 -13.68
C ALA A 60 -4.49 -12.58 -15.09
N ASP A 61 -4.23 -11.59 -15.94
CA ASP A 61 -3.67 -11.81 -17.28
C ASP A 61 -2.25 -12.37 -17.26
N TRP A 62 -1.46 -12.06 -16.22
CA TRP A 62 -0.14 -12.64 -16.06
C TRP A 62 -0.25 -14.13 -15.74
N PHE A 63 -1.15 -14.52 -14.84
CA PHE A 63 -1.40 -15.93 -14.50
C PHE A 63 -1.92 -16.73 -15.70
N ALA A 64 -2.88 -16.18 -16.45
CA ALA A 64 -3.41 -16.83 -17.65
C ALA A 64 -2.33 -17.13 -18.70
N ARG A 65 -1.26 -16.34 -18.76
CA ARG A 65 -0.11 -16.57 -19.64
C ARG A 65 0.83 -17.68 -19.13
N GLN A 66 0.94 -17.88 -17.81
CA GLN A 66 1.70 -18.98 -17.23
C GLN A 66 1.02 -20.32 -17.50
N ASP A 67 -0.31 -20.39 -17.29
CA ASP A 67 -1.08 -21.62 -17.50
C ASP A 67 -1.11 -22.07 -18.97
N ALA A 68 -1.11 -21.11 -19.91
CA ALA A 68 -1.05 -21.39 -21.34
C ALA A 68 0.36 -21.79 -21.82
N GLY A 69 1.39 -21.51 -21.02
CA GLY A 69 2.80 -21.75 -21.31
C GLY A 69 3.38 -23.02 -20.70
N ASP A 70 2.56 -23.81 -19.98
CA ASP A 70 2.97 -25.08 -19.38
C ASP A 70 2.49 -26.27 -20.24
N PRO A 71 3.22 -26.66 -21.32
CA PRO A 71 2.93 -27.89 -22.02
C PRO A 71 3.33 -29.03 -21.08
N GLN A 72 2.32 -29.68 -20.48
CA GLN A 72 2.51 -30.83 -19.61
C GLN A 72 3.48 -31.85 -20.23
N VAL A 73 4.55 -32.14 -19.48
CA VAL A 73 5.37 -33.36 -19.60
C VAL A 73 4.56 -34.60 -19.23
#